data_AF-A0A6G7LXW6-F1
#
_entry.id   AF-A0A6G7LXW6-F1
#
_cell.length_a   1.000
_cell.length_b   1.000
_cell.length_c   1.000
_cell.angle_alpha   90.00
_cell.angle_beta   90.00
_cell.angle_gamma   90.00
#
_symmetry.space_group_name_H-M   'P 1'
#
loop_
_entity.id
_entity.type
_entity.pdbx_description
1 polymer ?
#
loop_
_entity_poly.entity_id
_entity_poly.type
_entity_poly.pdbx_seq_one_letter_code
_entity_poly.pdbx_strand_id
1 'polypeptide(L)' 'MYMKRKSKIMAHIRRTRHIMMPTHRDYFDHSFFFPAIALSN' A
#
# COMPACT_ATOMS: atom_id res chain seq x y z
N MET A 1 13.54 -1.96 4.59
CA MET A 1 12.55 -2.69 3.76
C MET A 1 12.17 -4.00 4.44
N TYR A 2 10.92 -4.16 4.87
CA TYR A 2 10.44 -5.41 5.45
C TYR A 2 10.11 -6.43 4.34
N MET A 3 10.67 -7.63 4.42
CA MET A 3 10.44 -8.72 3.47
C MET A 3 10.02 -9.98 4.22
N LYS A 4 8.96 -10.65 3.74
CA LYS A 4 8.58 -11.94 4.29
C LYS A 4 9.58 -13.00 3.80
N ARG A 5 10.38 -13.55 4.72
CA ARG A 5 11.49 -14.46 4.37
C ARG A 5 11.01 -15.84 3.90
N LYS A 6 9.97 -16.39 4.53
CA LYS A 6 9.38 -17.69 4.18
C LYS A 6 7.85 -17.60 4.22
N SER A 7 7.20 -18.06 3.15
CA SER A 7 5.75 -18.27 3.09
C SER A 7 5.49 -19.59 2.39
N LYS A 8 4.63 -20.44 2.96
CA LYS A 8 4.23 -21.71 2.35
C LYS A 8 3.12 -21.54 1.30
N ILE A 9 2.26 -20.53 1.48
CA ILE A 9 1.12 -20.24 0.58
C ILE A 9 1.59 -19.48 -0.65
N MET A 10 2.46 -18.49 -0.47
CA MET A 10 3.02 -17.68 -1.56
C MET A 10 4.54 -17.74 -1.54
N ALA A 11 5.09 -18.91 -1.90
CA ALA A 11 6.53 -19.14 -1.83
C ALA A 11 7.35 -18.33 -2.85
N HIS A 12 6.73 -17.92 -3.96
CA HIS A 12 7.39 -17.21 -5.07
C HIS A 12 7.53 -15.69 -4.85
N ILE A 13 6.89 -15.11 -3.82
CA ILE A 13 6.88 -13.66 -3.59
C ILE A 13 7.18 -13.32 -2.12
N ARG A 14 8.05 -12.33 -1.91
CA ARG A 14 8.48 -11.89 -0.56
C ARG A 14 8.00 -10.50 -0.15
N ARG A 15 7.69 -9.65 -1.13
CA ARG A 15 7.23 -8.27 -0.93
C ARG A 15 5.79 -8.16 -1.40
N THR A 16 4.84 -8.32 -0.48
CA THR A 16 3.40 -8.38 -0.80
C THR A 16 2.63 -7.16 -0.29
N ARG A 17 3.32 -6.10 0.15
CA ARG A 17 2.64 -4.90 0.70
C ARG A 17 1.70 -4.25 -0.31
N HIS A 18 2.10 -4.18 -1.58
CA HIS A 18 1.27 -3.65 -2.67
C HIS A 18 -0.04 -4.43 -2.89
N ILE A 19 -0.15 -5.68 -2.40
CA ILE A 19 -1.39 -6.46 -2.53
C ILE A 19 -2.47 -5.93 -1.58
N MET A 20 -2.12 -5.52 -0.36
CA MET A 20 -3.13 -5.13 0.65
C MET A 20 -3.09 -3.66 1.04
N MET A 21 -1.98 -2.96 0.77
CA MET A 21 -1.80 -1.54 1.13
C MET A 21 -2.08 -0.65 -0.08
N PRO A 22 -3.18 0.13 -0.10
CA PRO A 22 -3.53 1.00 -1.21
C PRO A 22 -2.42 1.99 -1.54
N THR A 23 -1.76 2.54 -0.52
CA THR A 23 -0.64 3.51 -0.64
C THR A 23 0.59 2.98 -1.38
N HIS A 24 0.69 1.66 -1.58
CA HIS A 24 1.81 1.00 -2.24
C HIS A 24 1.41 0.40 -3.60
N ARG A 25 0.22 0.75 -4.12
CA ARG A 25 -0.24 0.32 -5.44
C ARG A 25 0.15 1.33 -6.50
N ASP A 26 0.34 0.87 -7.72
CA ASP A 26 0.89 1.72 -8.80
C ASP A 26 -0.07 2.85 -9.22
N TYR A 27 -1.36 2.67 -8.99
CA TYR A 27 -2.41 3.66 -9.24
C TYR A 27 -2.76 4.52 -8.01
N PHE A 28 -1.96 4.43 -6.94
CA PHE A 28 -2.21 5.22 -5.75
C PHE A 28 -2.01 6.72 -6.02
N ASP A 29 -2.99 7.53 -5.59
CA ASP A 29 -2.94 8.98 -5.70
C ASP A 29 -2.76 9.64 -4.33
N HIS A 30 -1.88 10.64 -4.24
CA HIS A 30 -1.67 11.41 -3.02
C HIS A 30 -2.85 12.33 -2.71
N SER A 31 -3.74 12.60 -3.67
CA SER A 31 -5.02 13.27 -3.45
C SER A 31 -5.86 12.62 -2.33
N PHE A 32 -5.71 11.30 -2.10
CA PHE A 32 -6.39 10.60 -1.00
C PHE A 32 -5.90 11.00 0.41
N PHE A 33 -4.72 11.62 0.54
CA PHE A 33 -4.20 12.07 1.83
C PHE A 33 -4.73 13.45 2.24
N PHE A 34 -5.39 14.17 1.34
CA PHE A 34 -6.04 15.44 1.65
C PHE A 34 -7.52 15.15 1.92
N PRO A 35 -7.94 14.96 3.19
CA PRO A 35 -9.36 14.95 3.48
C PRO A 35 -9.91 16.29 3.02
N ALA A 36 -11.06 16.30 2.36
CA ALA A 36 -11.76 17.47 1.83
C ALA A 36 -12.17 18.52 2.91
N ILE A 37 -11.60 18.44 4.12
CA ILE A 37 -11.84 19.27 5.29
C ILE A 37 -10.93 20.52 5.29
N ALA A 38 -9.95 20.63 4.38
CA ALA A 38 -9.13 21.84 4.23
C ALA A 38 -9.85 23.01 3.51
N LEU A 39 -11.14 22.88 3.20
CA LEU A 39 -11.96 23.89 2.52
C LEU A 39 -13.23 24.29 3.30
N SER A 40 -13.27 24.12 4.62
CA SER A 40 -14.24 24.85 5.44
C SER A 40 -13.60 26.13 5.97
N ASN A 41 -13.72 27.21 5.20
CA ASN A 41 -13.64 28.58 5.73
C ASN A 41 -14.99 28.95 6.34
#